data_AF-A0A3E0NW91-F1
#
_entry.id   AF-A0A3E0NW91-F1
#
_cell.length_a   1.000
_cell.length_b   1.000
_cell.length_c   1.000
_cell.angle_alpha   90.00
_cell.angle_beta   90.00
_cell.angle_gamma   90.00
#
_symmetry.space_group_name_H-M   'P 1'
#
loop_
_entity.id
_entity.type
_entity.pdbx_description
1 polymer ?
#
loop_
_entity_poly.entity_id
_entity_poly.type
_entity_poly.pdbx_seq_one_letter_code
_entity_poly.pdbx_strand_id
1 'polypeptide(L)'
;MVRRLQLVAAGATALFVLLGLGASTHITPLVQPPSVLLALLYPLLAAVGAACGLATVLRHRQIDAKRWEIVQQDGLTSGERQTAHREADREIRFAAATFFLAGVSCGGWLSYQFRDLDRFTASDLLILAPVVGFGVALWIGGRRFPATGPTD
;
A
#
# COMPACT_ATOMS: atom_id res chain seq x y z
N MET A 1 -7.30 -9.77 11.91
CA MET A 1 -5.92 -9.90 11.36
C MET A 1 -5.52 -8.69 10.49
N VAL A 2 -6.31 -8.30 9.48
CA VAL A 2 -5.95 -7.22 8.53
C VAL A 2 -5.82 -5.82 9.16
N ARG A 3 -6.59 -5.52 10.21
CA ARG A 3 -6.42 -4.26 10.99
C ARG A 3 -5.05 -4.17 11.67
N ARG A 4 -4.47 -5.31 12.10
CA ARG A 4 -3.10 -5.35 12.65
C ARG A 4 -2.07 -5.13 11.54
N LEU A 5 -2.31 -5.68 10.35
CA LEU A 5 -1.46 -5.42 9.17
C LEU A 5 -1.48 -3.94 8.76
N GLN A 6 -2.61 -3.24 8.87
CA GLN A 6 -2.67 -1.79 8.63
C GLN A 6 -1.84 -0.99 9.64
N LEU A 7 -1.87 -1.36 10.92
CA LEU A 7 -1.04 -0.71 11.94
C LEU A 7 0.45 -0.98 11.71
N VAL A 8 0.81 -2.21 11.32
CA VAL A 8 2.19 -2.55 10.94
C VAL A 8 2.61 -1.76 9.70
N ALA A 9 1.74 -1.64 8.69
CA ALA A 9 2.01 -0.84 7.49
C ALA A 9 2.19 0.64 7.83
N ALA A 10 1.32 1.23 8.64
CA ALA A 10 1.44 2.62 9.09
C ALA A 10 2.73 2.85 9.90
N GLY A 11 3.07 1.92 10.79
CA GLY A 11 4.32 1.94 11.56
C GLY A 11 5.55 1.83 10.65
N ALA A 12 5.52 0.95 9.65
CA ALA A 12 6.57 0.82 8.65
C ALA A 12 6.72 2.10 7.82
N THR A 13 5.62 2.72 7.38
CA THR A 13 5.65 4.02 6.70
C THR A 13 6.33 5.07 7.56
N ALA A 14 5.89 5.23 8.81
CA ALA A 14 6.46 6.21 9.73
C ALA A 14 7.96 5.95 9.96
N LEU A 15 8.34 4.68 10.15
CA LEU A 15 9.74 4.28 10.30
C LEU A 15 10.56 4.64 9.06
N PHE A 16 10.14 4.26 7.85
CA PHE A 16 10.90 4.54 6.63
C PHE A 16 10.99 6.04 6.32
N VAL A 17 9.94 6.81 6.62
CA VAL A 17 9.98 8.27 6.50
C VAL A 17 10.98 8.87 7.49
N LEU A 18 10.96 8.46 8.76
CA LEU A 18 11.91 8.92 9.77
C LEU A 18 13.34 8.50 9.46
N LEU A 19 13.56 7.28 8.96
CA LEU A 19 14.85 6.80 8.51
C LEU A 19 15.35 7.56 7.28
N GLY A 20 14.47 7.93 6.35
CA GLY A 20 14.82 8.78 5.21
C GLY A 20 15.24 10.18 5.65
N LEU A 21 14.50 10.77 6.60
CA LEU A 21 14.86 12.05 7.20
C LEU A 21 16.19 11.98 7.98
N GLY A 22 16.41 10.95 8.79
CA GLY A 22 17.67 10.76 9.53
C GLY A 22 18.87 10.44 8.63
N ALA A 23 18.65 9.72 7.53
CA ALA A 23 19.68 9.51 6.52
C ALA A 23 20.04 10.83 5.81
N SER A 24 19.07 11.76 5.67
CA SER A 24 19.36 13.09 5.10
C SER A 24 20.25 13.99 5.96
N THR A 25 20.38 13.69 7.25
CA THR A 25 21.25 14.43 8.17
C THR A 25 22.65 13.82 8.31
N HIS A 26 22.87 12.58 7.85
CA HIS A 26 24.17 11.90 7.90
C HIS A 26 24.54 11.33 6.53
N ILE A 27 25.41 12.05 5.79
CA ILE A 27 26.00 11.59 4.52
C ILE A 27 27.06 10.53 4.84
N THR A 28 26.62 9.30 5.10
CA THR A 28 27.49 8.13 5.02
C THR A 28 27.18 7.45 3.70
N PRO A 29 28.03 7.59 2.67
CA PRO A 29 27.81 6.86 1.42
C PRO A 29 27.91 5.37 1.73
N LEU A 30 26.80 4.66 1.60
CA LEU A 30 26.83 3.20 1.54
C LEU A 30 27.63 2.79 0.30
N VAL A 31 28.51 1.80 0.48
CA VAL A 31 29.31 1.19 -0.59
C VAL A 31 28.41 0.89 -1.79
N GLN A 32 28.88 1.20 -3.02
CA GLN A 32 28.12 0.92 -4.25
C GLN A 32 27.61 -0.53 -4.23
N PRO A 33 26.28 -0.74 -4.22
CA PRO A 33 25.75 -2.08 -4.29
C PRO A 33 26.13 -2.68 -5.64
N PRO A 34 26.54 -3.95 -5.71
CA PRO A 34 26.74 -4.61 -6.99
C PRO A 34 25.44 -4.56 -7.80
N SER A 35 25.54 -4.39 -9.13
CA SER A 35 24.37 -4.27 -10.04
C SER A 35 23.38 -5.44 -9.90
N VAL A 36 23.88 -6.62 -9.55
CA VAL A 36 23.07 -7.81 -9.23
C VAL A 36 22.16 -7.56 -8.03
N LEU A 37 22.64 -6.88 -6.98
CA LEU A 37 21.84 -6.54 -5.81
C LEU A 37 20.72 -5.57 -6.17
N LEU A 38 21.02 -4.53 -6.96
CA LEU A 38 19.99 -3.61 -7.49
C LEU A 38 18.94 -4.37 -8.32
N ALA A 39 19.37 -5.27 -9.21
CA ALA A 39 18.47 -6.10 -10.02
C ALA A 39 17.56 -6.99 -9.18
N LEU A 40 18.01 -7.45 -8.00
CA LEU A 40 17.21 -8.22 -7.05
C LEU A 40 16.25 -7.36 -6.21
N LEU A 41 16.58 -6.08 -5.98
CA LEU A 41 15.73 -5.17 -5.21
C LEU A 41 14.44 -4.81 -5.97
N TYR A 42 14.48 -4.68 -7.29
CA TYR A 42 13.29 -4.42 -8.11
C TYR A 42 12.16 -5.45 -7.94
N PRO A 43 12.39 -6.76 -8.21
CA PRO A 43 11.34 -7.77 -8.04
C PRO A 43 10.92 -7.91 -6.58
N LEU A 44 11.83 -7.71 -5.62
CA LEU A 44 11.48 -7.72 -4.20
C LEU A 44 10.53 -6.57 -3.85
N LEU A 45 10.83 -5.34 -4.29
CA LEU A 45 9.96 -4.18 -4.05
C LEU A 45 8.63 -4.29 -4.80
N ALA A 46 8.64 -4.86 -6.00
CA ALA A 46 7.40 -5.20 -6.70
C ALA A 46 6.58 -6.23 -5.92
N ALA A 47 7.22 -7.24 -5.31
CA ALA A 47 6.53 -8.21 -4.45
C ALA A 47 5.96 -7.56 -3.18
N VAL A 48 6.68 -6.62 -2.55
CA VAL A 48 6.18 -5.81 -1.43
C VAL A 48 4.96 -5.00 -1.84
N GLY A 49 5.05 -4.29 -2.98
CA GLY A 49 3.93 -3.55 -3.55
C GLY A 49 2.71 -4.44 -3.81
N ALA A 50 2.93 -5.62 -4.40
CA ALA A 50 1.89 -6.60 -4.66
C ALA A 50 1.24 -7.12 -3.37
N ALA A 51 2.02 -7.40 -2.33
CA ALA A 51 1.51 -7.78 -1.01
C ALA A 51 0.65 -6.66 -0.39
N CYS A 52 1.08 -5.41 -0.50
CA CYS A 52 0.29 -4.24 -0.07
C CYS A 52 -1.03 -4.11 -0.86
N GLY A 53 -1.00 -4.34 -2.17
CA GLY A 53 -2.19 -4.33 -3.02
C GLY A 53 -3.16 -5.45 -2.66
N LEU A 54 -2.66 -6.67 -2.44
CA LEU A 54 -3.48 -7.80 -1.97
C LEU A 54 -4.09 -7.53 -0.59
N ALA A 55 -3.33 -6.98 0.35
CA ALA A 55 -3.83 -6.58 1.66
C ALA A 55 -4.93 -5.51 1.56
N THR A 56 -4.80 -4.58 0.61
CA THR A 56 -5.82 -3.57 0.31
C THR A 56 -7.10 -4.21 -0.20
N VAL A 57 -7.01 -5.15 -1.15
CA VAL A 57 -8.17 -5.88 -1.68
C VAL A 57 -8.88 -6.66 -0.56
N LEU A 58 -8.11 -7.37 0.27
CA LEU A 58 -8.67 -8.11 1.40
C LEU A 58 -9.35 -7.19 2.41
N ARG A 59 -8.78 -6.00 2.67
CA ARG A 59 -9.38 -5.02 3.57
C ARG A 59 -10.67 -4.44 2.99
N HIS A 60 -10.67 -4.11 1.71
CA HIS A 60 -11.85 -3.58 1.01
C HIS A 60 -13.03 -4.53 1.17
N ARG A 61 -12.83 -5.85 0.97
CA ARG A 61 -13.89 -6.85 1.17
C ARG A 61 -14.43 -6.90 2.58
N GLN A 62 -13.56 -6.78 3.58
CA GLN A 62 -14.02 -6.77 4.98
C GLN A 62 -14.87 -5.54 5.29
N ILE A 63 -14.54 -4.40 4.66
CA ILE A 63 -15.32 -3.17 4.82
C ILE A 63 -16.65 -3.31 4.08
N ASP A 64 -16.65 -3.83 2.85
CA ASP A 64 -17.86 -4.05 2.07
C ASP A 64 -18.80 -5.06 2.74
N ALA A 65 -18.28 -6.17 3.28
CA ALA A 65 -19.08 -7.17 3.98
C ALA A 65 -19.78 -6.55 5.21
N LYS A 66 -19.06 -5.75 5.99
CA LYS A 66 -19.62 -5.02 7.13
C LYS A 66 -20.63 -3.96 6.71
N ARG A 67 -20.35 -3.24 5.62
CA ARG A 67 -21.27 -2.24 5.05
C ARG A 67 -22.60 -2.90 4.70
N TRP A 68 -22.56 -4.05 4.05
CA TRP A 68 -23.76 -4.80 3.68
C TRP A 68 -24.49 -5.39 4.88
N GLU A 69 -23.76 -5.91 5.87
CA GLU A 69 -24.35 -6.38 7.14
C GLU A 69 -25.13 -5.26 7.84
N ILE A 70 -24.58 -4.04 7.89
CA ILE A 70 -25.27 -2.88 8.46
C ILE A 70 -26.48 -2.50 7.61
N VAL A 71 -26.32 -2.36 6.30
CA VAL A 71 -27.42 -1.91 5.40
C VAL A 71 -28.62 -2.87 5.39
N GLN A 72 -28.39 -4.16 5.63
CA GLN A 72 -29.43 -5.19 5.71
C GLN A 72 -30.15 -5.24 7.07
N GLN A 73 -29.72 -4.49 8.08
CA GLN A 73 -30.44 -4.44 9.36
C GLN A 73 -31.79 -3.76 9.20
N ASP A 74 -32.85 -4.47 9.59
CA ASP A 74 -34.20 -3.94 9.63
C ASP A 74 -34.32 -2.81 10.65
N GLY A 75 -35.04 -1.75 10.28
CA GLY A 75 -35.26 -0.58 11.14
C GLY A 75 -34.31 0.59 10.90
N LEU A 76 -33.29 0.46 10.05
CA LEU A 76 -32.44 1.60 9.66
C LEU A 76 -33.17 2.56 8.73
N THR A 77 -33.08 3.84 9.06
CA THR A 77 -33.53 4.93 8.20
C THR A 77 -32.66 5.06 6.94
N SER A 78 -33.20 5.69 5.90
CA SER A 78 -32.44 5.98 4.67
C SER A 78 -31.18 6.81 4.93
N GLY A 79 -31.20 7.70 5.92
CA GLY A 79 -30.06 8.52 6.33
C GLY A 79 -28.94 7.72 6.99
N GLU A 80 -29.28 6.75 7.84
CA GLU A 80 -28.29 5.88 8.50
C GLU A 80 -27.61 4.94 7.50
N ARG A 81 -28.36 4.40 6.53
CA ARG A 81 -27.78 3.63 5.41
C ARG A 81 -26.80 4.46 4.60
N GLN A 82 -27.17 5.69 4.26
CA GLN A 82 -26.28 6.60 3.53
C GLN A 82 -25.01 6.92 4.31
N THR A 83 -25.11 7.06 5.63
CA THR A 83 -23.97 7.31 6.52
C THR A 83 -23.02 6.10 6.55
N ALA A 84 -23.57 4.88 6.65
CA ALA A 84 -22.80 3.64 6.58
C ALA A 84 -22.04 3.49 5.25
N HIS A 85 -22.64 3.90 4.12
CA HIS A 85 -21.93 3.94 2.83
C HIS A 85 -20.76 4.93 2.82
N ARG A 86 -20.97 6.15 3.33
CA ARG A 86 -19.89 7.17 3.38
C ARG A 86 -18.75 6.76 4.30
N GLU A 87 -19.05 6.14 5.44
CA GLU A 87 -18.04 5.67 6.39
C GLU A 87 -17.22 4.53 5.80
N ALA A 88 -17.88 3.57 5.14
CA ALA A 88 -17.20 2.51 4.41
C ALA A 88 -16.26 3.06 3.32
N ASP A 89 -16.73 4.01 2.49
CA ASP A 89 -15.91 4.65 1.46
C ASP A 89 -14.68 5.35 2.05
N ARG A 90 -14.85 6.03 3.18
CA ARG A 90 -13.73 6.68 3.89
C ARG A 90 -12.72 5.65 4.39
N GLU A 91 -13.18 4.56 5.00
CA GLU A 91 -12.29 3.48 5.45
C GLU A 91 -11.55 2.81 4.30
N ILE A 92 -12.20 2.59 3.15
CA ILE A 92 -11.59 1.99 1.96
C ILE A 92 -10.46 2.88 1.44
N ARG A 93 -10.72 4.19 1.29
CA ARG A 93 -9.71 5.16 0.83
C ARG A 93 -8.53 5.23 1.80
N PHE A 94 -8.81 5.26 3.10
CA PHE A 94 -7.77 5.29 4.12
C PHE A 94 -6.90 4.02 4.12
N ALA A 95 -7.55 2.85 3.98
CA ALA A 95 -6.85 1.57 3.87
C ALA A 95 -5.93 1.52 2.65
N ALA A 96 -6.44 1.90 1.48
CA ALA A 96 -5.67 1.95 0.25
C ALA A 96 -4.48 2.91 0.37
N ALA A 97 -4.70 4.10 0.90
CA ALA A 97 -3.64 5.09 1.10
C ALA A 97 -2.55 4.57 2.05
N THR A 98 -2.91 3.92 3.15
CA THR A 98 -1.94 3.42 4.14
C THR A 98 -1.06 2.33 3.55
N PHE A 99 -1.64 1.35 2.86
CA PHE A 99 -0.88 0.28 2.24
C PHE A 99 -0.03 0.75 1.05
N PHE A 100 -0.56 1.68 0.25
CA PHE A 100 0.19 2.29 -0.83
C PHE A 100 1.41 3.06 -0.31
N LEU A 101 1.21 3.91 0.69
CA LEU A 101 2.28 4.69 1.31
C LEU A 101 3.35 3.79 1.93
N ALA A 102 2.99 2.67 2.55
CA ALA A 102 3.98 1.74 3.10
C ALA A 102 4.94 1.19 2.03
N GLY A 103 4.41 0.80 0.88
CA GLY A 103 5.22 0.33 -0.25
C GLY A 103 6.08 1.44 -0.84
N VAL A 104 5.50 2.62 -1.09
CA VAL A 104 6.20 3.77 -1.68
C VAL A 104 7.28 4.32 -0.75
N SER A 105 7.03 4.43 0.56
CA SER A 105 8.02 4.89 1.53
C SER A 105 9.20 3.94 1.65
N CYS A 106 8.97 2.62 1.52
CA CYS A 106 10.06 1.63 1.47
C CYS A 106 10.92 1.81 0.22
N GLY A 107 10.29 1.92 -0.97
CA GLY A 107 11.00 2.16 -2.22
C GLY A 107 11.73 3.50 -2.26
N GLY A 108 11.12 4.55 -1.71
CA GLY A 108 11.71 5.89 -1.59
C GLY A 108 12.89 5.93 -0.62
N TRP A 109 12.80 5.24 0.52
CA TRP A 109 13.93 5.11 1.44
C TRP A 109 15.12 4.40 0.78
N LEU A 110 14.89 3.27 0.09
CA LEU A 110 15.96 2.58 -0.64
C LEU A 110 16.53 3.43 -1.77
N SER A 111 15.67 4.09 -2.54
CA SER A 111 16.09 5.02 -3.59
C SER A 111 17.01 6.11 -3.04
N TYR A 112 16.67 6.66 -1.87
CA TYR A 112 17.50 7.65 -1.18
C TYR A 112 18.89 7.12 -0.80
N GLN A 113 18.98 5.88 -0.29
CA GLN A 113 20.27 5.26 0.05
C GLN A 113 21.20 5.08 -1.16
N PHE A 114 20.65 5.03 -2.37
CA PHE A 114 21.40 4.80 -3.61
C PHE A 114 21.53 6.05 -4.51
N ARG A 115 21.07 7.22 -4.03
CA ARG A 115 21.01 8.46 -4.83
C ARG A 115 22.38 9.09 -5.09
N ASP A 116 23.34 8.92 -4.19
CA ASP A 116 24.71 9.45 -4.35
C ASP A 116 25.63 8.54 -5.19
N LEU A 117 25.15 7.37 -5.62
CA LEU A 117 25.97 6.32 -6.22
C LEU A 117 25.91 6.28 -7.75
N ASP A 118 24.85 6.82 -8.35
CA ASP A 118 24.66 6.89 -9.80
C ASP A 118 24.36 8.33 -10.22
N ARG A 119 25.14 8.88 -11.15
CA ARG A 119 24.72 10.06 -11.91
C ARG A 119 23.55 9.66 -12.81
N PHE A 120 22.34 9.69 -12.24
CA PHE A 120 21.03 9.47 -12.88
C PHE A 120 20.81 8.09 -13.53
N THR A 121 19.87 7.29 -13.00
CA THR A 121 18.66 6.76 -13.71
C THR A 121 18.08 5.50 -13.08
N ALA A 122 18.87 4.59 -12.50
CA ALA A 122 18.35 3.31 -12.01
C ALA A 122 17.81 3.39 -10.57
N SER A 123 18.54 3.96 -9.62
CA SER A 123 18.09 4.02 -8.21
C SER A 123 16.81 4.83 -7.99
N ASP A 124 16.55 5.84 -8.82
CA ASP A 124 15.31 6.65 -8.79
C ASP A 124 14.06 5.84 -9.18
N LEU A 125 14.21 4.77 -9.95
CA LEU A 125 13.09 3.92 -10.38
C LEU A 125 12.67 2.90 -9.30
N LEU A 126 13.44 2.75 -8.21
CA LEU A 126 13.09 1.86 -7.10
C LEU A 126 11.78 2.28 -6.41
N ILE A 127 11.42 3.57 -6.46
CA ILE A 127 10.12 4.06 -5.97
C ILE A 127 8.93 3.56 -6.81
N LEU A 128 9.16 3.23 -8.09
CA LEU A 128 8.12 2.78 -9.02
C LEU A 128 7.84 1.28 -8.90
N ALA A 129 8.83 0.48 -8.54
CA ALA A 129 8.66 -0.97 -8.35
C ALA A 129 7.47 -1.34 -7.44
N PRO A 130 7.33 -0.77 -6.22
CA PRO A 130 6.18 -1.06 -5.37
C PRO A 130 4.85 -0.52 -5.95
N VAL A 131 4.88 0.58 -6.71
CA VAL A 131 3.68 1.12 -7.38
C VAL A 131 3.18 0.14 -8.44
N VAL A 132 4.07 -0.41 -9.26
CA VAL A 132 3.73 -1.41 -10.29
C VAL A 132 3.15 -2.66 -9.64
N GLY A 133 3.82 -3.19 -8.61
CA GLY A 133 3.34 -4.37 -7.87
C GLY A 133 1.95 -4.14 -7.26
N PHE A 134 1.74 -2.98 -6.63
CA PHE A 134 0.47 -2.59 -6.04
C PHE A 134 -0.64 -2.49 -7.08
N GLY A 135 -0.38 -1.80 -8.20
CA GLY A 135 -1.33 -1.66 -9.31
C GLY A 135 -1.72 -3.00 -9.93
N VAL A 136 -0.76 -3.90 -10.15
CA VAL A 136 -1.02 -5.26 -10.66
C VAL A 136 -1.89 -6.04 -9.68
N ALA A 137 -1.59 -6.00 -8.39
CA ALA A 137 -2.39 -6.69 -7.37
C ALA A 137 -3.82 -6.15 -7.28
N LEU A 138 -4.02 -4.83 -7.38
CA LEU A 138 -5.35 -4.23 -7.46
C LEU A 138 -6.10 -4.64 -8.72
N TRP A 139 -5.43 -4.66 -9.88
CA TRP A 139 -6.05 -5.06 -11.14
C TRP A 139 -6.48 -6.53 -11.14
N ILE A 140 -5.61 -7.43 -10.66
CA ILE A 140 -5.94 -8.85 -10.50
C ILE A 140 -7.06 -9.02 -9.47
N GLY A 141 -6.96 -8.31 -8.34
CA GLY A 141 -7.94 -8.35 -7.27
C GLY A 141 -9.32 -7.83 -7.67
N GLY A 142 -9.37 -6.76 -8.47
CA GLY A 142 -10.61 -6.19 -9.00
C GLY A 142 -11.27 -7.05 -10.08
N ARG A 143 -10.47 -7.74 -10.91
CA ARG A 143 -11.00 -8.67 -11.94
C ARG A 143 -11.56 -9.96 -11.35
N ARG A 144 -10.89 -10.52 -10.34
CA ARG A 144 -11.29 -11.81 -9.76
C ARG A 144 -12.45 -11.69 -8.77
N PHE A 145 -12.76 -10.49 -8.31
CA PHE A 145 -13.74 -10.25 -7.26
C PHE A 145 -14.49 -8.95 -7.54
N PRO A 146 -15.37 -8.93 -8.57
CA PRO A 146 -16.28 -7.82 -8.78
C PRO A 146 -17.09 -7.59 -7.50
N ALA A 147 -17.41 -6.33 -7.21
CA ALA A 147 -18.24 -5.98 -6.06
C ALA A 147 -19.52 -6.81 -6.10
N THR A 148 -19.63 -7.80 -5.22
CA THR A 148 -20.84 -8.59 -5.06
C THR A 148 -21.87 -7.67 -4.41
N GLY A 149 -22.66 -6.98 -5.23
CA GLY A 149 -24.02 -6.65 -4.84
C GLY A 149 -24.80 -7.95 -4.65
N PRO A 150 -25.92 -7.93 -3.90
CA PRO A 150 -26.77 -9.11 -3.80
C PRO A 150 -27.07 -9.62 -5.20
N THR A 151 -26.77 -10.89 -5.46
CA THR A 151 -27.39 -11.63 -6.54
C THR A 151 -28.85 -11.78 -6.15
N ASP A 152 -29.72 -11.12 -6.89
CA ASP A 152 -31.17 -11.34 -6.84
C ASP A 152 -31.51 -12.84 -6.94
#